data_AF-A0A4Z0QVU6-F1
#
_entry.id   AF-A0A4Z0QVU6-F1
#
_cell.length_a   1.000
_cell.length_b   1.000
_cell.length_c   1.000
_cell.angle_alpha   90.00
_cell.angle_beta   90.00
_cell.angle_gamma   90.00
#
_symmetry.space_group_name_H-M   'P 1'
#
loop_
_entity.id
_entity.type
_entity.pdbx_description
1 polymer ?
#
loop_
_entity_poly.entity_id
_entity_poly.type
_entity_poly.pdbx_seq_one_letter_code
_entity_poly.pdbx_strand_id
1 'polypeptide(L)'
;MNNIICAFVYVFVQAACIGALGTDAVINEPNSPMLLLAQQSFGSVGATITVFMLIASMVLIIQTAFFGSARAMESMAKEENLPAIFGKTNIHGTPVFEMVVTALFNMALIMLKSPAAVLAASAIGYICANGISLFAYVKVYSDKRFRSLPREFKAPSGWKIIALICALINIPLYLVGITYLNALDSGWSSTLVGLGVLLLYIPLWFYTQRLVSKNQQNHVIKSKAA
;
A
#
# COMPACT_ATOMS: atom_id res chain seq x y z
N MET A 1 6.18 19.41 3.09
CA MET A 1 7.32 19.44 4.03
C MET A 1 7.65 18.06 4.58
N ASN A 2 6.67 17.26 5.02
CA ASN A 2 6.91 15.92 5.59
C ASN A 2 7.68 14.94 4.67
N ASN A 3 7.41 14.89 3.37
CA ASN A 3 8.07 13.93 2.47
C ASN A 3 9.59 14.14 2.34
N ILE A 4 10.05 15.40 2.40
CA ILE A 4 11.49 15.71 2.31
C ILE A 4 12.21 15.27 3.58
N ILE A 5 11.57 15.46 4.74
CA ILE A 5 12.10 15.01 6.03
C ILE A 5 12.23 13.49 6.04
N CYS A 6 11.20 12.76 5.60
CA CYS A 6 11.26 11.29 5.51
C CYS A 6 12.39 10.82 4.58
N ALA A 7 12.54 11.43 3.40
CA ALA A 7 13.60 11.08 2.47
C ALA A 7 14.99 11.31 3.06
N PHE A 8 15.20 12.44 3.75
CA PHE A 8 16.44 12.74 4.44
C PHE A 8 16.73 11.72 5.54
N VAL A 9 15.75 11.41 6.39
CA VAL A 9 15.91 10.44 7.48
C VAL A 9 16.26 9.05 6.94
N TYR A 10 15.63 8.59 5.86
CA TYR A 10 15.95 7.29 5.27
C TYR A 10 17.41 7.23 4.77
N VAL A 11 17.88 8.24 4.06
CA VAL A 11 19.27 8.28 3.57
C VAL A 11 20.24 8.37 4.74
N PHE A 12 19.95 9.23 5.72
CA PHE A 12 20.80 9.45 6.88
C PHE A 12 20.94 8.19 7.74
N VAL A 13 19.82 7.50 8.03
CA VAL A 13 19.82 6.27 8.83
C VAL A 13 20.63 5.17 8.14
N GLN A 14 20.47 4.99 6.82
CA GLN A 14 21.23 3.99 6.08
C GLN A 14 22.73 4.32 6.06
N ALA A 15 23.08 5.59 5.84
CA ALA A 15 24.47 6.04 5.87
C ALA A 15 25.11 5.87 7.26
N ALA A 16 24.37 6.15 8.34
CA ALA A 16 24.83 5.97 9.71
C ALA A 16 25.03 4.48 10.05
N CYS A 17 24.09 3.60 9.67
CA CYS A 17 24.20 2.17 9.90
C CYS A 17 25.40 1.57 9.16
N ILE A 18 25.51 1.83 7.86
CA ILE A 18 26.62 1.30 7.04
C ILE A 18 27.95 1.91 7.49
N GLY A 19 27.98 3.20 7.83
CA GLY A 19 29.18 3.90 8.29
C GLY A 19 29.69 3.42 9.65
N ALA A 20 28.80 3.01 10.56
CA ALA A 20 29.18 2.54 11.88
C ALA A 20 29.48 1.03 11.93
N LEU A 21 28.66 0.20 11.27
CA LEU A 21 28.78 -1.27 11.32
C LEU A 21 29.70 -1.84 10.23
N GLY A 22 29.90 -1.10 9.13
CA GLY A 22 30.50 -1.64 7.92
C GLY A 22 29.51 -2.47 7.08
N THR A 23 29.82 -2.66 5.80
CA THR A 23 28.94 -3.37 4.85
C THR A 23 28.78 -4.85 5.22
N ASP A 24 29.86 -5.49 5.68
CA ASP A 24 29.86 -6.93 5.95
C ASP A 24 29.00 -7.28 7.16
N ALA A 25 29.03 -6.46 8.22
CA ALA A 25 28.21 -6.70 9.41
C ALA A 25 26.71 -6.53 9.12
N VAL A 26 26.33 -5.58 8.24
CA VAL A 26 24.93 -5.38 7.85
C VAL A 26 24.43 -6.53 6.98
N ILE A 27 25.27 -7.07 6.10
CA ILE A 27 24.91 -8.21 5.25
C ILE A 27 24.78 -9.50 6.07
N ASN A 28 25.65 -9.69 7.06
CA ASN A 28 25.64 -10.90 7.91
C ASN A 28 24.47 -10.94 8.90
N GLU A 29 23.87 -9.79 9.24
CA GLU A 29 22.73 -9.68 10.16
C GLU A 29 21.52 -8.98 9.50
N PRO A 30 20.87 -9.65 8.53
CA PRO A 30 19.83 -9.04 7.70
C PRO A 30 18.55 -8.71 8.45
N ASN A 31 18.31 -9.35 9.61
CA ASN A 31 17.05 -9.21 10.35
C ASN A 31 17.06 -8.06 11.35
N SER A 32 18.20 -7.67 11.91
CA SER A 32 18.24 -6.69 13.00
C SER A 32 19.55 -5.88 13.07
N PRO A 33 19.96 -5.21 11.97
CA PRO A 33 21.17 -4.39 11.97
C PRO A 33 21.12 -3.26 13.01
N MET A 34 19.92 -2.76 13.32
CA MET A 34 19.71 -1.74 14.37
C MET A 34 20.06 -2.22 15.78
N LEU A 35 19.89 -3.51 16.07
CA LEU A 35 20.24 -4.05 17.37
C LEU A 35 21.76 -4.07 17.55
N LEU A 36 22.50 -4.49 16.51
CA LEU A 36 23.96 -4.45 16.52
C LEU A 36 24.49 -3.03 16.67
N LEU A 37 23.90 -2.07 15.94
CA LEU A 37 24.25 -0.66 16.06
C LEU A 37 24.08 -0.17 17.50
N ALA A 38 22.95 -0.50 18.13
CA ALA A 38 22.64 -0.09 19.49
C ALA A 38 23.57 -0.74 20.51
N GLN A 39 23.90 -2.03 20.34
CA GLN A 39 24.86 -2.73 21.19
C GLN A 39 26.26 -2.13 21.09
N GLN A 40 26.74 -1.84 19.88
CA GLN A 40 28.07 -1.24 19.68
C GLN A 40 28.17 0.19 20.18
N SER A 41 27.09 0.98 20.02
CA SER A 41 27.12 2.42 20.33
C SER A 41 26.77 2.74 21.79
N PHE A 42 25.81 2.01 22.38
CA PHE A 42 25.22 2.33 23.69
C PHE A 42 25.33 1.18 24.71
N GLY A 43 25.96 0.06 24.35
CA GLY A 43 26.08 -1.11 25.22
C GLY A 43 24.77 -1.86 25.45
N SER A 44 24.76 -2.76 26.44
CA SER A 44 23.63 -3.67 26.72
C SER A 44 22.34 -2.95 27.16
N VAL A 45 22.48 -1.87 27.94
CA VAL A 45 21.33 -1.07 28.41
C VAL A 45 20.69 -0.32 27.25
N GLY A 46 21.49 0.33 26.40
CA GLY A 46 20.97 1.02 25.23
C GLY A 46 20.29 0.09 24.24
N ALA A 47 20.88 -1.09 23.99
CA ALA A 47 20.28 -2.11 23.14
C ALA A 47 18.88 -2.55 23.62
N THR A 48 18.69 -2.69 24.94
CA THR A 48 17.39 -3.07 25.53
C THR A 48 16.35 -1.98 25.27
N ILE A 49 16.71 -0.71 25.49
CA ILE A 49 15.80 0.43 25.24
C ILE A 49 15.43 0.50 23.75
N THR A 50 16.41 0.31 22.85
CA THR A 50 16.17 0.30 21.41
C THR A 50 15.18 -0.79 21.02
N VAL A 51 15.31 -2.00 21.56
CA VAL A 51 14.36 -3.10 21.29
C VAL A 51 12.94 -2.72 21.71
N PHE A 52 12.75 -2.16 22.90
CA PHE A 52 11.44 -1.68 23.35
C PHE A 52 10.86 -0.61 22.43
N MET A 53 11.67 0.36 22.00
CA MET A 53 11.24 1.39 21.05
C MET A 53 10.90 0.82 19.68
N LEU A 54 11.65 -0.16 19.18
CA LEU A 54 11.37 -0.83 17.91
C LEU A 54 10.03 -1.57 17.97
N ILE A 55 9.75 -2.29 19.06
CA ILE A 55 8.46 -2.98 19.25
C ILE A 55 7.31 -1.95 19.29
N ALA A 56 7.46 -0.87 20.06
CA ALA A 56 6.45 0.19 20.12
C ALA A 56 6.21 0.83 18.73
N SER A 57 7.27 1.07 17.98
CA SER A 57 7.19 1.58 16.59
C SER A 57 6.43 0.61 15.67
N MET A 58 6.71 -0.69 15.76
CA MET A 58 6.01 -1.72 14.98
C MET A 58 4.51 -1.75 15.30
N VAL A 59 4.12 -1.62 16.56
CA VAL A 59 2.69 -1.57 16.94
C VAL A 59 2.01 -0.33 16.35
N LEU A 60 2.68 0.83 16.42
CA LEU A 60 2.14 2.09 15.89
C LEU A 60 1.97 2.06 14.36
N ILE A 61 2.94 1.53 13.63
CA ILE A 61 2.84 1.47 12.16
C ILE A 61 1.74 0.48 11.71
N ILE A 62 1.58 -0.65 12.40
CA ILE A 62 0.49 -1.59 12.15
C ILE A 62 -0.86 -0.90 12.38
N GLN A 63 -1.05 -0.25 13.54
CA GLN A 63 -2.30 0.45 13.85
C GLN A 63 -2.64 1.51 12.79
N THR A 64 -1.65 2.30 12.39
CA THR A 64 -1.81 3.34 11.36
C THR A 64 -2.23 2.74 10.02
N ALA A 65 -1.62 1.62 9.62
CA ALA A 65 -1.97 0.91 8.38
C ALA A 65 -3.40 0.35 8.41
N PHE A 66 -3.84 -0.21 9.54
CA PHE A 66 -5.21 -0.70 9.70
C PHE A 66 -6.24 0.43 9.59
N PHE A 67 -6.00 1.58 10.23
CA PHE A 67 -6.92 2.71 10.10
C PHE A 67 -6.93 3.33 8.71
N GLY A 68 -5.77 3.45 8.06
CA GLY A 68 -5.69 3.99 6.70
C GLY A 68 -6.39 3.12 5.67
N SER A 69 -6.12 1.81 5.68
CA SER A 69 -6.73 0.85 4.74
C SER A 69 -8.24 0.76 4.90
N ALA A 70 -8.74 0.70 6.15
CA ALA A 70 -10.17 0.57 6.40
C ALA A 70 -10.96 1.79 5.91
N ARG A 71 -10.40 3.00 6.00
CA ARG A 71 -11.02 4.23 5.45
C ARG A 71 -11.00 4.28 3.92
N ALA A 72 -9.92 3.81 3.30
CA ALA A 72 -9.86 3.71 1.85
C ALA A 72 -10.93 2.73 1.32
N MET A 73 -11.09 1.57 1.96
CA MET A 73 -12.09 0.59 1.57
C MET A 73 -13.53 1.07 1.84
N GLU A 74 -13.77 1.76 2.96
CA GLU A 74 -15.05 2.41 3.24
C GLU A 74 -15.42 3.43 2.14
N SER A 75 -14.45 4.25 1.70
CA SER A 75 -14.67 5.21 0.60
C SER A 75 -15.02 4.49 -0.70
N MET A 76 -14.29 3.43 -1.05
CA MET A 76 -14.58 2.63 -2.24
C MET A 76 -15.95 1.94 -2.18
N ALA A 77 -16.39 1.49 -1.01
CA ALA A 77 -17.71 0.89 -0.83
C ALA A 77 -18.85 1.93 -0.94
N LYS A 78 -18.64 3.16 -0.46
CA LYS A 78 -19.59 4.27 -0.62
C LYS A 78 -19.74 4.72 -2.08
N GLU A 79 -18.67 4.61 -2.86
CA GLU A 79 -18.66 4.86 -4.31
C GLU A 79 -19.17 3.66 -5.14
N GLU A 80 -19.76 2.64 -4.50
CA GLU A 80 -20.28 1.44 -5.15
C GLU A 80 -19.22 0.62 -5.94
N ASN A 81 -17.93 0.84 -5.67
CA ASN A 81 -16.82 0.09 -6.25
C ASN A 81 -16.53 -1.21 -5.48
N LEU A 82 -16.98 -1.31 -4.22
CA LEU A 82 -16.92 -2.51 -3.37
C LEU A 82 -18.32 -2.88 -2.80
N PRO A 83 -18.54 -4.14 -2.40
CA PRO A 83 -19.80 -4.56 -1.80
C PRO A 83 -20.20 -3.71 -0.59
N ALA A 84 -21.46 -3.32 -0.45
CA ALA A 84 -21.91 -2.40 0.61
C ALA A 84 -21.63 -2.86 2.07
N ILE A 85 -21.29 -4.14 2.29
CA ILE A 85 -20.91 -4.70 3.60
C ILE A 85 -19.64 -4.00 4.13
N PHE A 86 -18.74 -3.65 3.22
CA PHE A 86 -17.47 -2.99 3.45
C PHE A 86 -17.62 -1.50 3.84
N GLY A 87 -18.74 -0.88 3.45
CA GLY A 87 -19.09 0.49 3.84
C GLY A 87 -19.80 0.59 5.19
N LYS A 88 -20.10 -0.53 5.87
CA LYS A 88 -20.82 -0.51 7.15
C LYS A 88 -19.89 -0.07 8.28
N THR A 89 -20.25 1.04 8.93
CA THR A 89 -19.55 1.57 10.08
C THR A 89 -20.29 1.27 11.38
N ASN A 90 -19.53 1.14 12.48
CA ASN A 90 -20.08 1.06 13.83
C ASN A 90 -20.54 2.46 14.32
N ILE A 91 -21.13 2.54 15.52
CA ILE A 91 -21.58 3.79 16.18
C ILE A 91 -20.48 4.86 16.26
N HIS A 92 -19.21 4.45 16.34
CA HIS A 92 -18.04 5.34 16.36
C HIS A 92 -17.51 5.68 14.95
N GLY A 93 -18.31 5.42 13.92
CA GLY A 93 -17.96 5.66 12.53
C GLY A 93 -16.81 4.80 12.00
N THR A 94 -16.41 3.73 12.69
CA THR A 94 -15.26 2.89 12.27
C THR A 94 -15.75 1.63 11.54
N PRO A 95 -15.21 1.32 10.34
CA PRO A 95 -15.57 0.12 9.57
C PRO A 95 -14.89 -1.14 10.16
N VAL A 96 -15.48 -1.71 11.22
CA VAL A 96 -14.91 -2.85 11.95
C VAL A 96 -14.82 -4.12 11.09
N PHE A 97 -15.83 -4.35 10.23
CA PHE A 97 -15.84 -5.52 9.34
C PHE A 97 -14.61 -5.55 8.42
N GLU A 98 -14.25 -4.39 7.86
CA GLU A 98 -13.05 -4.24 7.02
C GLU A 98 -11.76 -4.54 7.75
N MET A 99 -11.65 -4.05 8.98
CA MET A 99 -10.48 -4.28 9.81
C MET A 99 -10.31 -5.78 10.10
N VAL A 100 -11.40 -6.51 10.35
CA VAL A 100 -11.37 -7.97 10.55
C VAL A 100 -10.97 -8.69 9.28
N VAL A 101 -11.55 -8.34 8.13
CA VAL A 101 -11.19 -8.95 6.83
C VAL A 101 -9.70 -8.70 6.52
N THR A 102 -9.22 -7.48 6.72
CA THR A 102 -7.81 -7.11 6.54
C THR A 102 -6.92 -7.89 7.51
N ALA A 103 -7.32 -8.10 8.76
CA ALA A 103 -6.56 -8.88 9.74
C ALA A 103 -6.47 -10.36 9.33
N LEU A 104 -7.59 -10.96 8.89
CA LEU A 104 -7.62 -12.34 8.41
C LEU A 104 -6.75 -12.51 7.15
N PHE A 105 -6.81 -11.55 6.24
CA PHE A 105 -5.98 -11.55 5.04
C PHE A 105 -4.48 -11.44 5.38
N ASN A 106 -4.10 -10.54 6.28
CA ASN A 106 -2.72 -10.45 6.77
C ASN A 106 -2.28 -11.75 7.48
N MET A 107 -3.17 -12.39 8.25
CA MET A 107 -2.87 -13.68 8.88
C MET A 107 -2.62 -14.78 7.84
N ALA A 108 -3.38 -14.80 6.74
CA ALA A 108 -3.13 -15.72 5.63
C ALA A 108 -1.78 -15.43 4.96
N LEU A 109 -1.38 -14.17 4.81
CA LEU A 109 -0.07 -13.81 4.27
C LEU A 109 1.09 -14.23 5.17
N ILE A 110 0.92 -14.31 6.49
CA ILE A 110 1.97 -14.83 7.40
C ILE A 110 2.35 -16.28 7.05
N MET A 111 1.47 -17.04 6.39
CA MET A 111 1.79 -18.39 5.92
C MET A 111 2.93 -18.44 4.87
N LEU A 112 3.31 -17.31 4.28
CA LEU A 112 4.50 -17.17 3.41
C LEU A 112 5.83 -17.32 4.19
N LYS A 113 5.81 -17.40 5.53
CA LYS A 113 6.95 -17.68 6.43
C LYS A 113 8.17 -16.75 6.32
N SER A 114 8.11 -15.70 5.50
CA SER A 114 9.18 -14.71 5.34
C SER A 114 8.60 -13.29 5.28
N PRO A 115 9.05 -12.36 6.14
CA PRO A 115 8.66 -10.96 6.06
C PRO A 115 9.05 -10.30 4.71
N ALA A 116 10.20 -10.70 4.16
CA ALA A 116 10.66 -10.22 2.86
C ALA A 116 9.70 -10.65 1.74
N ALA A 117 9.17 -11.89 1.80
CA ALA A 117 8.20 -12.39 0.83
C ALA A 117 6.87 -11.63 0.88
N VAL A 118 6.38 -11.29 2.07
CA VAL A 118 5.15 -10.50 2.25
C VAL A 118 5.34 -9.08 1.74
N LEU A 119 6.48 -8.46 2.07
CA LEU A 119 6.85 -7.13 1.57
C LEU A 119 6.92 -7.13 0.03
N ALA A 120 7.63 -8.10 -0.54
CA ALA A 120 7.75 -8.32 -1.98
C ALA A 120 6.38 -8.44 -2.68
N ALA A 121 5.47 -9.24 -2.11
CA ALA A 121 4.11 -9.39 -2.64
C ALA A 121 3.31 -8.07 -2.59
N SER A 122 3.37 -7.35 -1.47
CA SER A 122 2.69 -6.05 -1.31
C SER A 122 3.24 -4.96 -2.24
N ALA A 123 4.54 -4.98 -2.54
CA ALA A 123 5.19 -4.01 -3.40
C ALA A 123 4.67 -4.06 -4.84
N ILE A 124 4.29 -5.24 -5.34
CA ILE A 124 3.65 -5.41 -6.65
C ILE A 124 2.33 -4.64 -6.69
N GLY A 125 1.47 -4.85 -5.70
CA GLY A 125 0.18 -4.14 -5.60
C GLY A 125 0.37 -2.62 -5.50
N TYR A 126 1.36 -2.18 -4.73
CA TYR A 126 1.68 -0.77 -4.54
C TYR A 126 2.15 -0.10 -5.85
N ILE A 127 3.04 -0.74 -6.62
CA ILE A 127 3.50 -0.22 -7.92
C ILE A 127 2.33 -0.15 -8.90
N CYS A 128 1.50 -1.19 -8.98
CA CYS A 128 0.35 -1.19 -9.87
C CYS A 128 -0.62 -0.06 -9.53
N ALA A 129 -0.96 0.12 -8.24
CA ALA A 129 -1.88 1.18 -7.80
C ALA A 129 -1.32 2.58 -8.11
N ASN A 130 -0.05 2.83 -7.79
CA ASN A 130 0.59 4.13 -8.06
C ASN A 130 0.74 4.38 -9.56
N GLY A 131 1.13 3.36 -10.32
CA GLY A 131 1.23 3.44 -11.77
C GLY A 131 -0.10 3.78 -12.43
N ILE A 132 -1.18 3.06 -12.08
CA ILE A 132 -2.53 3.32 -12.59
C ILE A 132 -2.99 4.74 -12.21
N SER A 133 -2.77 5.17 -10.97
CA SER A 133 -3.10 6.52 -10.51
C SER A 133 -2.39 7.60 -11.34
N LEU A 134 -1.12 7.38 -11.65
CA LEU A 134 -0.31 8.33 -12.39
C LEU A 134 -0.71 8.38 -13.89
N PHE A 135 -1.04 7.23 -14.49
CA PHE A 135 -1.63 7.20 -15.83
C PHE A 135 -3.02 7.84 -15.86
N ALA A 136 -3.85 7.63 -14.85
CA ALA A 136 -5.15 8.28 -14.71
C ALA A 136 -4.97 9.80 -14.65
N TYR A 137 -4.02 10.31 -13.86
CA TYR A 137 -3.68 11.73 -13.82
C TYR A 137 -3.33 12.28 -15.21
N VAL A 138 -2.44 11.62 -15.95
CA VAL A 138 -2.07 12.04 -17.32
C VAL A 138 -3.28 12.04 -18.26
N LYS A 139 -4.15 11.03 -18.15
CA LYS A 139 -5.36 10.90 -18.97
C LYS A 139 -6.36 12.02 -18.70
N VAL A 140 -6.66 12.30 -17.43
CA VAL A 140 -7.58 13.37 -17.01
C VAL A 140 -7.06 14.76 -17.41
N TYR A 141 -5.74 14.96 -17.49
CA TYR A 141 -5.14 16.22 -17.99
C TYR A 141 -5.00 16.28 -19.53
N SER A 142 -5.21 15.17 -20.24
CA SER A 142 -5.14 15.12 -21.71
C SER A 142 -6.52 15.23 -22.37
N ASP A 143 -7.53 14.64 -21.74
CA ASP A 143 -8.88 14.54 -22.31
C ASP A 143 -9.71 15.79 -22.01
N LYS A 144 -10.32 16.34 -23.07
CA LYS A 144 -11.13 17.57 -23.01
C LYS A 144 -12.40 17.40 -22.15
N ARG A 145 -12.93 16.18 -22.03
CA ARG A 145 -14.16 15.87 -21.27
C ARG A 145 -13.99 16.04 -19.76
N PHE A 146 -12.80 15.74 -19.23
CA PHE A 146 -12.51 15.86 -17.80
C PHE A 146 -11.94 17.23 -17.41
N ARG A 147 -11.74 18.12 -18.39
CA ARG A 147 -11.17 19.46 -18.19
C ARG A 147 -12.17 20.43 -17.56
N SER A 148 -13.47 20.15 -17.67
CA SER A 148 -14.56 20.95 -17.09
C SER A 148 -14.87 20.62 -15.62
N LEU A 149 -14.25 19.58 -15.05
CA LEU A 149 -14.44 19.25 -13.64
C LEU A 149 -13.82 20.34 -12.74
N PRO A 150 -14.52 20.78 -11.68
CA PRO A 150 -13.97 21.75 -10.73
C PRO A 150 -12.72 21.17 -10.07
N ARG A 151 -11.61 21.91 -10.12
CA ARG A 151 -10.33 21.52 -9.49
C ARG A 151 -9.96 22.52 -8.43
N GLU A 152 -10.06 22.09 -7.17
CA GLU A 152 -9.63 22.86 -5.99
C GLU A 152 -8.11 23.03 -5.95
N PHE A 153 -7.36 22.03 -6.42
CA PHE A 153 -5.91 22.07 -6.54
C PHE A 153 -5.46 21.95 -8.00
N LYS A 154 -4.72 22.95 -8.49
CA LYS A 154 -4.12 22.95 -9.83
C LYS A 154 -2.61 22.76 -9.71
N ALA A 155 -2.12 21.61 -10.15
CA ALA A 155 -0.69 21.39 -10.28
C ALA A 155 -0.05 22.39 -11.27
N PRO A 156 1.20 22.82 -11.04
CA PRO A 156 1.93 23.72 -11.94
C PRO A 156 2.04 23.18 -13.38
N SER A 157 2.12 24.08 -14.35
CA SER A 157 2.31 23.72 -15.76
C SER A 157 3.61 22.92 -15.94
N GLY A 158 3.53 21.72 -16.52
CA GLY A 158 4.67 20.80 -16.70
C GLY A 158 4.60 19.51 -15.87
N TRP A 159 3.85 19.49 -14.76
CA TRP A 159 3.72 18.30 -13.91
C TRP A 159 3.09 17.08 -14.63
N LYS A 160 2.38 17.31 -15.73
CA LYS A 160 1.87 16.24 -16.60
C LYS A 160 3.00 15.42 -17.24
N ILE A 161 4.06 16.07 -17.70
CA ILE A 161 5.19 15.39 -18.35
C ILE A 161 5.97 14.59 -17.32
N ILE A 162 6.20 15.19 -16.15
CA ILE A 162 6.85 14.51 -15.01
C ILE A 162 6.03 13.29 -14.59
N ALA A 163 4.71 13.42 -14.44
CA ALA A 163 3.83 12.30 -14.14
C ALA A 163 3.90 11.20 -15.21
N LEU A 164 3.93 11.57 -16.49
CA LEU A 164 4.05 10.58 -17.58
C LEU A 164 5.38 9.84 -17.53
N ILE A 165 6.50 10.54 -17.35
CA ILE A 165 7.83 9.93 -17.21
C ILE A 165 7.85 9.01 -15.99
N CYS A 166 7.37 9.48 -14.84
CA CYS A 166 7.31 8.68 -13.63
C CYS A 166 6.37 7.47 -13.77
N ALA A 167 5.32 7.55 -14.58
CA ALA A 167 4.40 6.42 -14.85
C ALA A 167 5.04 5.38 -15.77
N LEU A 168 5.72 5.85 -16.81
CA LEU A 168 6.50 5.02 -17.73
C LEU A 168 7.73 4.40 -17.07
N ILE A 169 8.27 4.99 -16.00
CA ILE A 169 9.31 4.33 -15.19
C ILE A 169 8.64 3.37 -14.20
N ASN A 170 7.56 3.77 -13.53
CA ASN A 170 6.93 2.94 -12.50
C ASN A 170 6.44 1.59 -13.01
N ILE A 171 5.63 1.57 -14.07
CA ILE A 171 4.99 0.32 -14.48
C ILE A 171 5.98 -0.63 -15.15
N PRO A 172 6.69 -0.30 -16.24
CA PRO A 172 7.55 -1.29 -16.89
C PRO A 172 8.90 -1.45 -16.18
N LEU A 173 9.52 -0.40 -15.62
CA LEU A 173 10.86 -0.54 -15.02
C LEU A 173 10.78 -1.10 -13.59
N TYR A 174 9.97 -0.50 -12.72
CA TYR A 174 9.90 -0.97 -11.33
C TYR A 174 9.14 -2.28 -11.18
N LEU A 175 8.10 -2.56 -11.99
CA LEU A 175 7.44 -3.86 -11.92
C LEU A 175 8.38 -4.99 -12.38
N VAL A 176 9.14 -4.80 -13.46
CA VAL A 176 10.13 -5.79 -13.92
C VAL A 176 11.27 -5.90 -12.91
N GLY A 177 11.75 -4.79 -12.37
CA GLY A 177 12.80 -4.79 -11.33
C GLY A 177 12.37 -5.52 -10.06
N ILE A 178 11.17 -5.25 -9.53
CA ILE A 178 10.66 -5.93 -8.35
C ILE A 178 10.35 -7.40 -8.64
N THR A 179 9.77 -7.74 -9.78
CA THR A 179 9.52 -9.16 -10.12
C THR A 179 10.82 -9.94 -10.28
N TYR A 180 11.86 -9.33 -10.82
CA TYR A 180 13.20 -9.91 -10.90
C TYR A 180 13.84 -10.09 -9.53
N LEU A 181 13.83 -9.05 -8.68
CA LEU A 181 14.36 -9.14 -7.30
C LEU A 181 13.59 -10.17 -6.47
N ASN A 182 12.26 -10.20 -6.58
CA ASN A 182 11.42 -11.18 -5.90
C ASN A 182 11.78 -12.61 -6.32
N ALA A 183 12.06 -12.84 -7.60
CA ALA A 183 12.47 -14.14 -8.11
C ALA A 183 13.84 -14.58 -7.55
N LEU A 184 14.74 -13.64 -7.26
CA LEU A 184 16.06 -13.91 -6.68
C LEU A 184 15.98 -14.17 -5.16
N ASP A 185 15.24 -13.35 -4.42
CA ASP A 185 15.26 -13.39 -2.94
C ASP A 185 14.27 -14.41 -2.35
N SER A 186 13.04 -14.47 -2.88
CA SER A 186 11.93 -15.25 -2.31
C SER A 186 11.32 -16.25 -3.29
N GLY A 187 11.82 -16.29 -4.53
CA GLY A 187 11.28 -17.08 -5.63
C GLY A 187 9.97 -16.52 -6.20
N TRP A 188 9.39 -17.25 -7.15
CA TRP A 188 8.19 -16.83 -7.88
C TRP A 188 6.91 -16.83 -7.03
N SER A 189 6.92 -17.51 -5.89
CA SER A 189 5.74 -17.66 -5.01
C SER A 189 5.20 -16.32 -4.52
N SER A 190 6.06 -15.39 -4.09
CA SER A 190 5.65 -14.06 -3.62
C SER A 190 5.02 -13.23 -4.74
N THR A 191 5.58 -13.33 -5.95
CA THR A 191 5.06 -12.65 -7.13
C THR A 191 3.70 -13.20 -7.54
N LEU A 192 3.53 -14.53 -7.50
CA LEU A 192 2.25 -15.18 -7.79
C LEU A 192 1.17 -14.81 -6.76
N VAL A 193 1.51 -14.73 -5.48
CA VAL A 193 0.57 -14.27 -4.45
C VAL A 193 0.19 -12.81 -4.69
N GLY A 194 1.15 -11.92 -4.91
CA GLY A 194 0.87 -10.50 -5.20
C GLY A 194 -0.03 -10.32 -6.43
N LEU A 195 0.27 -11.05 -7.52
CA LEU A 195 -0.55 -11.04 -8.73
C LEU A 195 -1.95 -11.65 -8.50
N GLY A 196 -2.02 -12.76 -7.78
CA GLY A 196 -3.29 -13.43 -7.46
C GLY A 196 -4.21 -12.54 -6.65
N VAL A 197 -3.68 -11.82 -5.67
CA VAL A 197 -4.42 -10.84 -4.86
C VAL A 197 -4.90 -9.68 -5.73
N LEU A 198 -4.06 -9.18 -6.64
CA LEU A 198 -4.46 -8.13 -7.57
C LEU A 198 -5.58 -8.59 -8.51
N LEU A 199 -5.48 -9.81 -9.03
CA LEU A 199 -6.49 -10.41 -9.91
C LEU A 199 -7.80 -10.69 -9.18
N LEU A 200 -7.78 -10.96 -7.88
CA LEU A 200 -8.97 -11.18 -7.05
C LEU A 200 -9.87 -9.94 -6.98
N TYR A 201 -9.31 -8.74 -7.19
CA TYR A 201 -10.10 -7.51 -7.27
C TYR A 201 -11.08 -7.51 -8.46
N ILE A 202 -10.70 -8.11 -9.59
CA ILE A 202 -11.52 -8.14 -10.82
C ILE A 202 -12.87 -8.85 -10.61
N PRO A 203 -12.92 -10.13 -10.16
CA PRO A 203 -14.20 -10.81 -9.93
C PRO A 203 -15.02 -10.15 -8.83
N LEU A 204 -14.37 -9.59 -7.80
CA LEU A 204 -15.04 -8.88 -6.72
C LEU A 204 -15.72 -7.59 -7.22
N TRP A 205 -15.06 -6.86 -8.12
CA TRP A 205 -15.64 -5.69 -8.79
C TRP A 205 -16.82 -6.07 -9.68
N PHE A 206 -16.70 -7.12 -10.51
CA PHE A 206 -17.83 -7.61 -11.32
C PHE A 206 -19.03 -8.04 -10.47
N TYR A 207 -18.79 -8.72 -9.36
CA TYR A 207 -19.83 -9.10 -8.41
C TYR A 207 -20.56 -7.88 -7.85
N THR A 208 -19.80 -6.85 -7.47
CA THR A 208 -20.35 -5.58 -6.96
C THR A 208 -21.19 -4.86 -8.01
N GLN A 209 -20.70 -4.73 -9.25
CA GLN A 209 -21.44 -4.07 -10.33
C GLN A 209 -22.76 -4.77 -10.65
N ARG A 210 -22.81 -6.11 -10.54
CA ARG A 210 -24.05 -6.89 -10.66
C ARG A 210 -25.04 -6.60 -9.53
N LEU A 211 -24.57 -6.45 -8.29
CA LEU A 211 -25.40 -6.10 -7.14
C LEU A 211 -25.97 -4.68 -7.27
N VAL A 212 -25.14 -3.72 -7.64
CA VAL A 212 -25.54 -2.31 -7.87
C VAL A 212 -26.60 -2.25 -8.96
N SER A 213 -26.36 -2.90 -10.10
CA SER A 213 -27.32 -2.96 -11.21
C SER A 213 -28.68 -3.56 -10.81
N LYS A 214 -28.68 -4.63 -10.00
CA LYS A 214 -29.92 -5.22 -9.46
C LYS A 214 -30.65 -4.29 -8.50
N ASN A 215 -29.93 -3.59 -7.62
CA ASN A 215 -30.53 -2.66 -6.67
C ASN A 215 -31.17 -1.46 -7.38
N GLN A 216 -30.51 -0.93 -8.41
CA GLN A 216 -31.05 0.14 -9.27
C GLN A 216 -32.35 -0.29 -9.97
N GLN A 217 -32.39 -1.51 -10.55
CA GLN A 217 -33.61 -2.05 -11.18
C GLN A 217 -34.77 -2.21 -10.18
N ASN A 218 -34.49 -2.71 -8.97
CA ASN A 218 -35.52 -2.88 -7.93
C ASN A 218 -36.10 -1.54 -7.45
N HIS A 219 -35.28 -0.49 -7.36
CA HIS A 219 -35.74 0.87 -7.03
C HIS A 219 -36.68 1.44 -8.10
N VAL A 220 -36.34 1.26 -9.38
CA VAL A 220 -37.19 1.71 -10.50
C VAL A 220 -38.54 0.96 -10.50
N ILE A 221 -38.55 -0.34 -10.21
CA ILE A 221 -39.79 -1.14 -10.15
C ILE A 221 -40.68 -0.66 -9.00
N LYS A 222 -40.12 -0.47 -7.79
CA LYS A 222 -40.87 0.04 -6.64
C LYS A 222 -41.40 1.45 -6.85
N SER A 223 -40.63 2.33 -7.48
CA SER A 223 -41.06 3.71 -7.79
C SER A 223 -42.17 3.77 -8.84
N LYS A 224 -42.31 2.74 -9.70
CA LYS A 224 -43.43 2.64 -10.66
C LYS A 224 -44.67 1.96 -10.08
N ALA A 225 -44.52 1.25 -8.97
CA ALA A 225 -45.59 0.53 -8.29
C ALA A 225 -46.22 1.33 -7.13
N ALA A 226 -45.63 2.47 -6.77
CA ALA A 226 -46.14 3.47 -5.82
C ALA A 226 -46.73 4.65 -6.59
#